data_AF-X6G749-F1
#
_entry.id   AF-X6G749-F1
#
_cell.length_a   1.000
_cell.length_b   1.000
_cell.length_c   1.000
_cell.angle_alpha   90.00
_cell.angle_beta   90.00
_cell.angle_gamma   90.00
#
_symmetry.space_group_name_H-M   'P 1'
#
loop_
_entity.id
_entity.type
_entity.pdbx_description
1 polymer ?
#
loop_
_entity_poly.entity_id
_entity_poly.type
_entity_poly.pdbx_seq_one_letter_code
_entity_poly.pdbx_strand_id
1 'polypeptide(L)'
;MSIQADSTKKECPKCRLPIPRLAVVCPVCRSEIKEKPSRQKKWDRTVSVAKFVKDWIGFPAAAIAAIAALYAPARENILSLLGRDGANLRFEALRPDAISLGQDDTPVSAQKDKIDINISFLRAAFVNDGASTASVMPEFMCSVPDDNQRAFTSRYQLIDINSQKRLLEDVEVPTTGPVFVNVVLKESGLAEDGYGSTATLGTCEFRFSDKYGSKLLTLHLDKSGILQTDHSSGAVTTSDIATSILELDGAEDNRVAPRNRFCAGMLRGIRMDSEPIDCITGTHVIAIEPVYLWERGLQRALRQVAEFRRLAPDAAARSPGLILTDCTEENCVISKTEMELALASFSPSVTVWMCDEWVKSLGNCVRTDFTVNSK
;
A
#
# COMPACT_ATOMS: atom_id res chain seq x y z
N MET A 1 -41.80 -84.64 69.41
CA MET A 1 -42.13 -83.44 68.60
C MET A 1 -40.93 -83.12 67.72
N SER A 2 -40.93 -83.57 66.46
CA SER A 2 -39.94 -83.16 65.46
C SER A 2 -40.45 -81.89 64.77
N ILE A 3 -39.67 -80.81 64.86
CA ILE A 3 -39.93 -79.56 64.12
C ILE A 3 -39.44 -79.77 62.70
N GLN A 4 -40.36 -79.85 61.74
CA GLN A 4 -40.04 -79.84 60.32
C GLN A 4 -39.41 -78.49 59.94
N ALA A 5 -38.19 -78.53 59.42
CA ALA A 5 -37.51 -77.36 58.87
C ALA A 5 -38.20 -76.90 57.57
N ASP A 6 -38.72 -75.68 57.57
CA ASP A 6 -39.34 -75.02 56.43
C ASP A 6 -38.28 -74.72 55.34
N SER A 7 -38.32 -75.48 54.24
CA SER A 7 -37.30 -75.53 53.18
C SER A 7 -37.37 -74.37 52.15
N THR A 8 -38.01 -73.25 52.51
CA THR A 8 -38.35 -72.16 51.58
C THR A 8 -37.36 -70.99 51.56
N LYS A 9 -36.35 -70.97 52.44
CA LYS A 9 -35.39 -69.85 52.58
C LYS A 9 -33.97 -70.25 52.17
N LYS A 10 -33.24 -69.31 51.56
CA LYS A 10 -31.78 -69.41 51.28
C LYS A 10 -31.06 -68.27 51.98
N GLU A 11 -29.77 -68.39 52.24
CA GLU A 11 -28.98 -67.29 52.82
C GLU A 11 -28.43 -66.36 51.74
N CYS A 12 -28.37 -65.06 52.04
CA CYS A 12 -27.68 -64.10 51.18
C CYS A 12 -26.16 -64.31 51.28
N PRO A 13 -25.42 -64.46 50.17
CA PRO A 13 -23.98 -64.71 50.22
C PRO A 13 -23.16 -63.54 50.81
N LYS A 14 -23.70 -62.31 50.82
CA LYS A 14 -23.00 -61.12 51.31
C LYS A 14 -23.28 -60.79 52.77
N CYS A 15 -24.54 -60.90 53.21
CA CYS A 15 -24.95 -60.53 54.57
C CYS A 15 -25.41 -61.71 55.44
N ARG A 16 -25.46 -62.93 54.88
CA ARG A 16 -25.90 -64.19 55.55
C ARG A 16 -27.32 -64.19 56.11
N LEU A 17 -28.13 -63.16 55.84
CA LEU A 17 -29.51 -63.12 56.29
C LEU A 17 -30.41 -64.04 55.43
N PRO A 18 -31.42 -64.68 56.03
CA PRO A 18 -32.34 -65.55 55.32
C PRO A 18 -33.23 -64.73 54.39
N ILE A 19 -33.26 -65.13 53.13
CA ILE A 19 -34.00 -64.48 52.06
C ILE A 19 -34.89 -65.49 51.32
N PRO A 20 -35.98 -65.04 50.68
CA PRO A 20 -36.83 -65.91 49.86
C PRO A 20 -36.01 -66.60 48.77
N ARG A 21 -36.26 -67.88 48.51
CA ARG A 21 -35.51 -68.67 47.51
C ARG A 21 -35.51 -68.03 46.11
N LEU A 22 -36.60 -67.35 45.74
CA LEU A 22 -36.77 -66.67 44.45
C LEU A 22 -36.21 -65.24 44.39
N ALA A 23 -35.66 -64.70 45.50
CA ALA A 23 -35.09 -63.36 45.50
C ALA A 23 -33.86 -63.27 44.57
N VAL A 24 -33.89 -62.28 43.67
CA VAL A 24 -32.80 -61.94 42.74
C VAL A 24 -31.88 -60.87 43.33
N VAL A 25 -32.41 -60.02 44.21
CA VAL A 25 -31.68 -59.00 44.98
C VAL A 25 -31.96 -59.20 46.46
N CYS A 26 -30.94 -59.08 47.31
CA CYS A 26 -31.14 -59.16 48.75
C CYS A 26 -31.91 -57.91 49.22
N PRO A 27 -33.07 -58.05 49.88
CA PRO A 27 -33.85 -56.90 50.33
C PRO A 27 -33.14 -56.07 51.41
N VAL A 28 -32.20 -56.68 52.14
CA VAL A 28 -31.48 -56.02 53.23
C VAL A 28 -30.27 -55.23 52.72
N CYS A 29 -29.35 -55.89 52.01
CA CYS A 29 -28.10 -55.26 51.59
C CYS A 29 -28.07 -54.85 50.11
N ARG A 30 -29.18 -55.03 49.39
CA ARG A 30 -29.34 -54.74 47.94
C ARG A 30 -28.31 -55.43 47.03
N SER A 31 -27.62 -56.47 47.49
CA SER A 31 -26.70 -57.22 46.62
C SER A 31 -27.47 -58.11 45.65
N GLU A 32 -27.09 -58.12 44.38
CA GLU A 32 -27.56 -59.10 43.40
C GLU A 32 -27.12 -60.51 43.81
N ILE A 33 -28.07 -61.45 43.84
CA ILE A 33 -27.86 -62.82 44.34
C ILE A 33 -27.57 -63.80 43.19
N LYS A 34 -27.99 -63.48 41.96
CA LYS A 34 -27.65 -64.29 40.79
C LYS A 34 -26.24 -63.96 40.32
N GLU A 35 -25.39 -64.97 40.20
CA GLU A 35 -24.13 -64.84 39.49
C GLU A 35 -24.42 -64.46 38.03
N LYS A 36 -24.02 -63.26 37.64
CA LYS A 36 -24.08 -62.84 36.22
C LYS A 36 -23.30 -63.86 35.39
N PRO A 37 -23.83 -64.31 34.23
CA PRO A 37 -23.13 -65.23 33.35
C PRO A 37 -21.76 -64.64 32.98
N SER A 38 -20.73 -65.50 32.92
CA SER A 38 -19.32 -65.11 32.72
C SER A 38 -19.11 -64.17 31.53
N ARG A 39 -19.93 -64.30 30.48
CA ARG A 39 -19.94 -63.45 29.28
C ARG A 39 -20.31 -61.99 29.58
N GLN A 40 -21.23 -61.75 30.52
CA GLN A 40 -21.70 -60.42 30.90
C GLN A 40 -20.73 -59.72 31.86
N LYS A 41 -20.05 -60.47 32.74
CA LYS A 41 -18.92 -59.94 33.53
C LYS A 41 -17.77 -59.44 32.65
N LYS A 42 -17.47 -60.13 31.55
CA LYS A 42 -16.42 -59.69 30.61
C LYS A 42 -16.83 -58.41 29.89
N TRP A 43 -18.09 -58.30 29.46
CA TRP A 43 -18.65 -57.13 28.79
C TRP A 43 -18.71 -55.89 29.70
N ASP A 44 -19.19 -56.05 30.95
CA ASP A 44 -19.23 -54.96 31.94
C ASP A 44 -17.81 -54.43 32.23
N ARG A 45 -16.80 -55.31 32.23
CA ARG A 45 -15.40 -54.94 32.43
C ARG A 45 -14.82 -54.18 31.23
N THR A 46 -15.11 -54.60 29.99
CA THR A 46 -14.69 -53.84 28.80
C THR A 46 -15.38 -52.49 28.70
N VAL A 47 -16.67 -52.40 29.03
CA VAL A 47 -17.42 -51.12 29.04
C VAL A 47 -16.87 -50.18 30.12
N SER A 48 -16.51 -50.69 31.30
CA SER A 48 -15.90 -49.89 32.36
C SER A 48 -14.51 -49.39 31.97
N VAL A 49 -13.69 -50.21 31.30
CA VAL A 49 -12.37 -49.79 30.80
C VAL A 49 -12.52 -48.79 29.66
N ALA A 50 -13.48 -48.97 28.74
CA ALA A 50 -13.74 -48.03 27.67
C ALA A 50 -14.23 -46.66 28.19
N LYS A 51 -15.09 -46.64 29.23
CA LYS A 51 -15.46 -45.39 29.92
C LYS A 51 -14.26 -44.74 30.59
N PHE A 52 -13.44 -45.51 31.31
CA PHE A 52 -12.24 -44.99 31.95
C PHE A 52 -11.26 -44.39 30.94
N VAL A 53 -10.99 -45.06 29.82
CA VAL A 53 -10.10 -44.57 28.76
C VAL A 53 -10.68 -43.35 28.05
N LYS A 54 -11.99 -43.33 27.77
CA LYS A 54 -12.68 -42.16 27.21
C LYS A 54 -12.58 -40.95 28.15
N ASP A 55 -12.76 -41.13 29.45
CA ASP A 55 -12.68 -40.05 30.44
C ASP A 55 -11.23 -39.62 30.68
N TRP A 56 -10.25 -40.54 30.61
CA TRP A 56 -8.82 -40.24 30.73
C TRP A 56 -8.23 -39.53 29.52
N ILE A 57 -8.74 -39.74 28.32
CA ILE A 57 -8.30 -39.03 27.10
C ILE A 57 -9.11 -37.75 26.91
N GLY A 58 -10.40 -37.78 27.25
CA GLY A 58 -11.30 -36.63 27.14
C GLY A 58 -11.00 -35.52 28.14
N PHE A 59 -10.59 -35.85 29.37
CA PHE A 59 -10.33 -34.86 30.41
C PHE A 59 -9.09 -33.98 30.14
N PRO A 60 -7.91 -34.52 29.74
CA PRO A 60 -6.76 -33.70 29.34
C PRO A 60 -7.06 -32.86 28.10
N ALA A 61 -7.75 -33.43 27.10
CA ALA A 61 -8.12 -32.68 25.90
C ALA A 61 -9.08 -31.52 26.23
N ALA A 62 -10.08 -31.75 27.08
CA ALA A 62 -11.01 -30.72 27.54
C ALA A 62 -10.32 -29.67 28.41
N ALA A 63 -9.38 -30.07 29.28
CA ALA A 63 -8.60 -29.15 30.09
C ALA A 63 -7.66 -28.28 29.23
N ILE A 64 -6.98 -28.87 28.24
CA ILE A 64 -6.14 -28.13 27.28
C ILE A 64 -7.00 -27.17 26.46
N ALA A 65 -8.17 -27.61 25.98
CA ALA A 65 -9.09 -26.77 25.23
C ALA A 65 -9.64 -25.60 26.09
N ALA A 66 -9.97 -25.85 27.36
CA ALA A 66 -10.41 -24.81 28.30
C ALA A 66 -9.28 -23.83 28.64
N ILE A 67 -8.06 -24.32 28.86
CA ILE A 67 -6.88 -23.47 29.08
C ILE A 67 -6.61 -22.63 27.84
N ALA A 68 -6.64 -23.20 26.64
CA ALA A 68 -6.45 -22.46 25.39
C ALA A 68 -7.55 -21.41 25.17
N ALA A 69 -8.81 -21.76 25.45
CA ALA A 69 -9.96 -20.86 25.33
C ALA A 69 -9.93 -19.70 26.34
N LEU A 70 -9.34 -19.90 27.52
CA LEU A 70 -9.17 -18.85 28.53
C LEU A 70 -7.88 -18.05 28.36
N TYR A 71 -6.84 -18.67 27.79
CA TYR A 71 -5.52 -18.06 27.65
C TYR A 71 -5.54 -16.87 26.70
N ALA A 72 -6.21 -16.98 25.54
CA ALA A 72 -6.31 -15.87 24.59
C ALA A 72 -7.00 -14.62 25.19
N PRO A 73 -8.23 -14.70 25.74
CA PRO A 73 -8.88 -13.54 26.36
C PRO A 73 -8.19 -13.06 27.63
N ALA A 74 -7.58 -13.96 28.42
CA ALA A 74 -6.79 -13.53 29.59
C ALA A 74 -5.53 -12.77 29.17
N ARG A 75 -4.82 -13.21 28.13
CA ARG A 75 -3.67 -12.52 27.56
C ARG A 75 -4.07 -11.15 27.00
N GLU A 76 -5.17 -11.06 26.25
CA GLU A 76 -5.68 -9.79 25.73
C GLU A 76 -6.07 -8.83 26.86
N ASN A 77 -6.76 -9.30 27.90
CA ASN A 77 -7.09 -8.49 29.07
C ASN A 77 -5.85 -8.01 29.83
N ILE A 78 -4.83 -8.86 30.01
CA ILE A 78 -3.57 -8.47 30.65
C ILE A 78 -2.84 -7.43 29.79
N LEU A 79 -2.76 -7.63 28.48
CA LEU A 79 -2.14 -6.68 27.56
C LEU A 79 -2.89 -5.36 27.55
N SER A 80 -4.22 -5.38 27.59
CA SER A 80 -5.09 -4.20 27.72
C SER A 80 -4.84 -3.44 29.02
N LEU A 81 -4.81 -4.14 30.14
CA LEU A 81 -4.52 -3.56 31.45
C LEU A 81 -3.13 -2.91 31.51
N LEU A 82 -2.16 -3.45 30.75
CA LEU A 82 -0.80 -2.92 30.64
C LEU A 82 -0.65 -1.88 29.51
N GLY A 83 -1.70 -1.59 28.73
CA GLY A 83 -1.64 -0.70 27.56
C GLY A 83 -0.74 -1.21 26.43
N ARG A 84 -0.51 -2.52 26.35
CA ARG A 84 0.39 -3.21 25.40
C ARG A 84 -0.34 -3.97 24.29
N ASP A 85 -1.65 -3.85 24.21
CA ASP A 85 -2.51 -4.41 23.16
C ASP A 85 -2.86 -3.38 22.07
N GLY A 86 -2.01 -2.36 21.92
CA GLY A 86 -2.09 -1.40 20.82
C GLY A 86 -1.60 -1.98 19.49
N ALA A 87 -1.66 -1.17 18.45
CA ALA A 87 -1.08 -1.51 17.17
C ALA A 87 0.45 -1.43 17.23
N ASN A 88 1.12 -2.28 16.47
CA ASN A 88 2.57 -2.26 16.28
C ASN A 88 2.85 -2.34 14.79
N LEU A 89 3.05 -1.17 14.17
CA LEU A 89 3.20 -1.07 12.73
C LEU A 89 4.66 -1.19 12.31
N ARG A 90 4.86 -1.92 11.22
CA ARG A 90 6.09 -1.97 10.44
C ARG A 90 5.78 -1.59 9.00
N PHE A 91 6.70 -0.87 8.38
CA PHE A 91 6.64 -0.50 6.98
C PHE A 91 7.74 -1.24 6.23
N GLU A 92 7.36 -1.97 5.19
CA GLU A 92 8.26 -2.76 4.36
C GLU A 92 8.23 -2.20 2.94
N ALA A 93 9.34 -1.60 2.52
CA ALA A 93 9.57 -1.19 1.14
C ALA A 93 9.91 -2.44 0.30
N LEU A 94 9.19 -2.65 -0.80
CA LEU A 94 9.34 -3.87 -1.60
C LEU A 94 10.21 -3.64 -2.84
N ARG A 95 9.73 -2.85 -3.80
CA ARG A 95 10.40 -2.63 -5.08
C ARG A 95 10.00 -1.27 -5.67
N PRO A 96 10.95 -0.48 -6.20
CA PRO A 96 10.63 0.70 -6.97
C PRO A 96 10.12 0.23 -8.33
N ASP A 97 9.08 0.87 -8.80
CA ASP A 97 8.51 0.59 -10.08
C ASP A 97 8.10 1.92 -10.70
N ALA A 98 7.86 1.91 -11.99
CA ALA A 98 7.69 3.11 -12.80
C ALA A 98 6.44 2.93 -13.65
N ILE A 99 5.46 3.83 -13.50
CA ILE A 99 4.38 3.92 -14.48
C ILE A 99 4.84 4.90 -15.55
N SER A 100 5.11 4.36 -16.74
CA SER A 100 5.38 5.14 -17.94
C SER A 100 4.04 5.51 -18.56
N LEU A 101 3.52 6.70 -18.23
CA LEU A 101 2.33 7.23 -18.89
C LEU A 101 2.63 7.40 -20.39
N GLY A 102 1.86 6.71 -21.22
CA GLY A 102 2.06 6.62 -22.66
C GLY A 102 2.64 5.29 -23.15
N GLN A 103 3.42 4.56 -22.32
CA GLN A 103 3.95 3.24 -22.69
C GLN A 103 2.94 2.14 -22.34
N ASP A 104 2.36 2.19 -21.14
CA ASP A 104 1.40 1.18 -20.66
C ASP A 104 0.06 1.19 -21.41
N ASP A 105 -0.28 2.33 -22.01
CA ASP A 105 -1.48 2.51 -22.85
C ASP A 105 -1.23 2.12 -24.32
N THR A 106 0.02 1.82 -24.68
CA THR A 106 0.44 1.54 -26.06
C THR A 106 0.77 0.04 -26.22
N PRO A 107 0.40 -0.62 -27.33
CA PRO A 107 0.76 -2.02 -27.56
C PRO A 107 2.28 -2.22 -27.52
N VAL A 108 2.74 -3.35 -26.99
CA VAL A 108 4.18 -3.68 -26.81
C VAL A 108 5.03 -3.42 -28.07
N SER A 109 4.47 -3.63 -29.27
CA SER A 109 5.14 -3.36 -30.55
C SER A 109 5.42 -1.87 -30.83
N ALA A 110 4.73 -0.95 -30.16
CA ALA A 110 4.84 0.50 -30.29
C ALA A 110 5.37 1.18 -29.02
N GLN A 111 5.76 0.40 -28.01
CA GLN A 111 6.31 0.88 -26.73
C GLN A 111 7.77 1.32 -26.78
N LYS A 112 8.47 1.14 -27.90
CA LYS A 112 9.92 1.32 -27.98
C LYS A 112 10.34 2.80 -27.88
N ASP A 113 9.45 3.73 -28.25
CA ASP A 113 9.84 5.11 -28.57
C ASP A 113 8.96 6.18 -27.85
N LYS A 114 8.19 5.82 -26.81
CA LYS A 114 7.20 6.74 -26.19
C LYS A 114 7.11 6.63 -24.66
N ILE A 115 7.85 7.47 -23.94
CA ILE A 115 7.72 7.64 -22.47
C ILE A 115 7.63 9.14 -22.17
N ASP A 116 6.46 9.63 -21.76
CA ASP A 116 6.25 11.08 -21.57
C ASP A 116 6.42 11.51 -20.13
N ILE A 117 5.94 10.68 -19.22
CA ILE A 117 5.99 10.95 -17.79
C ILE A 117 6.25 9.61 -17.13
N ASN A 118 7.44 9.49 -16.54
CA ASN A 118 7.72 8.40 -15.65
C ASN A 118 7.28 8.80 -14.25
N ILE A 119 6.24 8.12 -13.74
CA ILE A 119 5.85 8.26 -12.34
C ILE A 119 6.50 7.11 -11.58
N SER A 120 7.66 7.41 -10.99
CA SER A 120 8.30 6.50 -10.04
C SER A 120 7.40 6.32 -8.81
N PHE A 121 7.11 5.08 -8.48
CA PHE A 121 6.38 4.70 -7.28
C PHE A 121 7.08 3.55 -6.57
N LEU A 122 6.99 3.52 -5.24
CA LEU A 122 7.49 2.42 -4.43
C LEU A 122 6.32 1.57 -4.01
N ARG A 123 6.34 0.28 -4.34
CA ARG A 123 5.40 -0.65 -3.73
C ARG A 123 5.85 -0.93 -2.31
N ALA A 124 4.94 -0.77 -1.35
CA ALA A 124 5.21 -0.98 0.06
C ALA A 124 4.09 -1.78 0.73
N ALA A 125 4.40 -2.32 1.90
CA ALA A 125 3.45 -3.01 2.76
C ALA A 125 3.49 -2.44 4.17
N PHE A 126 2.31 -2.23 4.75
CA PHE A 126 2.16 -2.05 6.19
C PHE A 126 1.84 -3.40 6.83
N VAL A 127 2.63 -3.78 7.84
CA VAL A 127 2.43 -4.99 8.65
C VAL A 127 2.09 -4.56 10.06
N ASN A 128 0.99 -5.07 10.63
CA ASN A 128 0.60 -4.80 12.00
C ASN A 128 0.79 -6.05 12.87
N ASP A 129 1.90 -6.08 13.61
CA ASP A 129 2.22 -7.14 14.58
C ASP A 129 1.55 -6.90 15.95
N GLY A 130 0.69 -5.87 16.05
CA GLY A 130 -0.02 -5.49 17.27
C GLY A 130 -1.31 -6.28 17.50
N ALA A 131 -2.02 -5.93 18.58
CA ALA A 131 -3.27 -6.59 18.96
C ALA A 131 -4.53 -5.78 18.59
N SER A 132 -4.37 -4.59 18.02
CA SER A 132 -5.48 -3.76 17.51
C SER A 132 -5.19 -3.27 16.10
N THR A 133 -6.24 -3.08 15.31
CA THR A 133 -6.18 -2.40 14.01
C THR A 133 -5.57 -1.00 14.16
N ALA A 134 -4.80 -0.58 13.15
CA ALA A 134 -4.30 0.79 13.03
C ALA A 134 -4.93 1.48 11.83
N SER A 135 -5.08 2.79 11.90
CA SER A 135 -5.46 3.65 10.78
C SER A 135 -4.26 4.55 10.45
N VAL A 136 -3.65 4.35 9.29
CA VAL A 136 -2.44 5.06 8.85
C VAL A 136 -2.83 6.23 7.97
N MET A 137 -2.32 7.43 8.27
CA MET A 137 -2.58 8.60 7.42
C MET A 137 -1.98 8.40 6.02
N PRO A 138 -2.68 8.83 4.95
CA PRO A 138 -2.23 8.60 3.59
C PRO A 138 -1.07 9.49 3.14
N GLU A 139 -0.57 10.38 4.01
CA GLU A 139 0.59 11.22 3.73
C GLU A 139 1.62 11.08 4.84
N PHE A 140 2.89 11.07 4.44
CA PHE A 140 4.01 11.02 5.37
C PHE A 140 5.18 11.83 4.83
N MET A 141 6.16 12.06 5.68
CA MET A 141 7.28 12.95 5.38
C MET A 141 8.60 12.27 5.74
N CYS A 142 9.61 12.45 4.91
CA CYS A 142 10.98 12.08 5.19
C CYS A 142 11.87 13.31 5.16
N SER A 143 12.84 13.42 6.05
CA SER A 143 13.87 14.45 5.95
C SER A 143 15.26 13.83 5.98
N VAL A 144 16.12 14.32 5.10
CA VAL A 144 17.52 13.91 5.00
C VAL A 144 18.44 15.13 5.01
N PRO A 145 19.68 14.99 5.49
CA PRO A 145 20.66 16.05 5.34
C PRO A 145 21.08 16.17 3.85
N ASP A 146 20.98 17.38 3.31
CA ASP A 146 21.63 17.81 2.07
C ASP A 146 23.16 17.86 2.25
N ASP A 147 23.92 18.04 1.17
CA ASP A 147 25.38 18.18 1.16
C ASP A 147 25.88 19.29 2.13
N ASN A 148 25.04 20.32 2.31
CA ASN A 148 25.30 21.42 3.24
C ASN A 148 24.74 21.19 4.66
N GLN A 149 24.39 19.95 5.00
CA GLN A 149 23.71 19.55 6.24
C GLN A 149 22.37 20.26 6.52
N ARG A 150 21.77 20.85 5.49
CA ARG A 150 20.43 21.41 5.59
C ARG A 150 19.40 20.29 5.50
N ALA A 151 18.26 20.46 6.15
CA ALA A 151 17.18 19.51 6.05
C ALA A 151 16.54 19.61 4.65
N PHE A 152 16.73 18.60 3.83
CA PHE A 152 15.95 18.39 2.61
C PHE A 152 14.79 17.45 2.94
N THR A 153 13.58 17.91 2.68
CA THR A 153 12.35 17.26 3.12
C THR A 153 11.51 16.87 1.92
N SER A 154 11.10 15.61 1.92
CA SER A 154 10.27 15.00 0.90
C SER A 154 8.95 14.56 1.53
N ARG A 155 7.84 15.00 0.95
CA ARG A 155 6.49 14.56 1.33
C ARG A 155 6.01 13.53 0.31
N TYR A 156 5.48 12.44 0.83
CA TYR A 156 4.98 11.33 0.06
C TYR A 156 3.49 11.14 0.31
N GLN A 157 2.81 10.56 -0.67
CA GLN A 157 1.41 10.15 -0.53
C GLN A 157 1.25 8.65 -0.86
N LEU A 158 0.26 8.04 -0.24
CA LEU A 158 -0.17 6.67 -0.53
C LEU A 158 -1.19 6.64 -1.68
N ILE A 159 -1.05 5.63 -2.52
CA ILE A 159 -1.91 5.33 -3.65
C ILE A 159 -2.42 3.90 -3.47
N ASP A 160 -3.72 3.73 -3.70
CA ASP A 160 -4.34 2.40 -3.69
C ASP A 160 -3.84 1.57 -4.88
N ILE A 161 -3.42 0.34 -4.61
CA ILE A 161 -2.78 -0.52 -5.61
C ILE A 161 -3.75 -0.92 -6.74
N ASN A 162 -5.05 -1.00 -6.45
CA ASN A 162 -6.05 -1.51 -7.38
C ASN A 162 -6.59 -0.40 -8.30
N SER A 163 -6.93 0.74 -7.71
CA SER A 163 -7.52 1.88 -8.41
C SER A 163 -6.48 2.84 -8.95
N GLN A 164 -5.23 2.76 -8.49
CA GLN A 164 -4.14 3.70 -8.78
C GLN A 164 -4.52 5.16 -8.45
N LYS A 165 -5.49 5.36 -7.56
CA LYS A 165 -5.93 6.66 -7.10
C LYS A 165 -5.31 7.00 -5.75
N ARG A 166 -5.22 8.30 -5.50
CA ARG A 166 -4.79 8.83 -4.20
C ARG A 166 -5.73 8.34 -3.11
N LEU A 167 -5.16 7.87 -2.01
CA LEU A 167 -5.92 7.57 -0.81
C LEU A 167 -6.20 8.90 -0.09
N LEU A 168 -7.48 9.21 0.10
CA LEU A 168 -7.92 10.40 0.84
C LEU A 168 -8.29 10.08 2.29
N GLU A 169 -8.60 8.81 2.55
CA GLU A 169 -8.96 8.29 3.86
C GLU A 169 -7.77 7.54 4.47
N ASP A 170 -7.79 7.39 5.79
CA ASP A 170 -6.78 6.62 6.50
C ASP A 170 -6.83 5.15 6.07
N VAL A 171 -5.66 4.54 5.93
CA VAL A 171 -5.51 3.14 5.55
C VAL A 171 -5.66 2.27 6.78
N GLU A 172 -6.70 1.44 6.82
CA GLU A 172 -6.86 0.45 7.89
C GLU A 172 -5.88 -0.72 7.71
N VAL A 173 -5.03 -0.95 8.71
CA VAL A 173 -4.07 -2.05 8.76
C VAL A 173 -4.52 -3.06 9.83
N PRO A 174 -5.17 -4.17 9.43
CA PRO A 174 -5.65 -5.18 10.35
C PRO A 174 -4.50 -6.00 10.93
N THR A 175 -4.76 -6.71 12.03
CA THR A 175 -3.79 -7.60 12.68
C THR A 175 -3.63 -8.94 11.94
N THR A 176 -4.44 -9.21 10.91
CA THR A 176 -4.52 -10.51 10.23
C THR A 176 -3.63 -10.61 8.99
N GLY A 177 -2.99 -9.54 8.54
CA GLY A 177 -2.13 -9.57 7.38
C GLY A 177 -1.63 -8.20 6.91
N PRO A 178 -0.72 -8.19 5.91
CA PRO A 178 -0.17 -6.97 5.35
C PRO A 178 -1.19 -6.22 4.49
N VAL A 179 -1.07 -4.89 4.45
CA VAL A 179 -1.78 -4.03 3.52
C VAL A 179 -0.79 -3.42 2.53
N PHE A 180 -1.01 -3.68 1.25
CA PHE A 180 -0.14 -3.19 0.19
C PHE A 180 -0.62 -1.84 -0.34
N VAL A 181 0.32 -0.92 -0.50
CA VAL A 181 0.10 0.42 -1.04
C VAL A 181 1.22 0.78 -2.01
N ASN A 182 0.93 1.70 -2.91
CA ASN A 182 1.95 2.37 -3.69
C ASN A 182 2.27 3.71 -3.03
N VAL A 183 3.54 4.10 -3.03
CA VAL A 183 4.04 5.35 -2.47
C VAL A 183 4.58 6.19 -3.62
N VAL A 184 4.19 7.46 -3.69
CA VAL A 184 4.75 8.40 -4.68
C VAL A 184 5.22 9.67 -4.00
N LEU A 185 6.24 10.31 -4.57
CA LEU A 185 6.66 11.64 -4.15
C LEU A 185 5.60 12.67 -4.54
N LYS A 186 5.12 13.43 -3.56
CA LYS A 186 4.17 14.54 -3.77
C LYS A 186 4.92 15.84 -4.04
N GLU A 187 5.90 16.14 -3.20
CA GLU A 187 6.74 17.33 -3.28
C GLU A 187 8.01 17.13 -2.47
N SER A 188 9.09 17.80 -2.86
CA SER A 188 10.34 17.84 -2.11
C SER A 188 10.95 19.25 -2.17
N GLY A 189 11.72 19.60 -1.16
CA GLY A 189 12.34 20.90 -1.05
C GLY A 189 13.12 21.06 0.25
N LEU A 190 13.78 22.20 0.42
CA LEU A 190 14.48 22.50 1.66
C LEU A 190 13.48 22.90 2.75
N ALA A 191 13.73 22.48 3.99
CA ALA A 191 12.87 22.81 5.12
C ALA A 191 12.70 24.32 5.32
N GLU A 192 13.74 25.10 5.02
CA GLU A 192 13.75 26.57 5.09
C GLU A 192 12.78 27.24 4.12
N ASP A 193 12.43 26.58 3.02
CA ASP A 193 11.46 27.06 2.02
C ASP A 193 9.99 26.76 2.43
N GLY A 194 9.76 26.31 3.66
CA GLY A 194 8.42 26.06 4.21
C GLY A 194 7.91 24.61 4.04
N TYR A 195 8.76 23.69 3.57
CA TYR A 195 8.43 22.27 3.42
C TYR A 195 8.36 21.51 4.76
N GLY A 196 8.83 22.13 5.85
CA GLY A 196 8.90 21.52 7.17
C GLY A 196 10.08 20.56 7.30
N SER A 197 10.18 19.86 8.43
CA SER A 197 11.16 18.79 8.64
C SER A 197 10.63 17.80 9.66
N THR A 198 11.11 16.56 9.61
CA THR A 198 10.87 15.54 10.64
C THR A 198 11.56 15.98 11.93
N ALA A 199 11.11 15.45 13.07
CA ALA A 199 11.69 15.78 14.37
C ALA A 199 13.17 15.38 14.46
N THR A 200 13.57 14.35 13.72
CA THR A 200 14.95 13.89 13.59
C THR A 200 15.34 13.82 12.12
N LEU A 201 16.53 14.32 11.76
CA LEU A 201 17.04 14.19 10.39
C LEU A 201 17.44 12.73 10.09
N GLY A 202 17.33 12.34 8.82
CA GLY A 202 17.53 10.96 8.40
C GLY A 202 16.40 10.05 8.85
N THR A 203 15.17 10.55 8.96
CA THR A 203 14.00 9.71 9.29
C THR A 203 12.82 9.99 8.39
N CYS A 204 11.94 8.99 8.28
CA CYS A 204 10.59 9.11 7.76
C CYS A 204 9.59 8.98 8.90
N GLU A 205 8.55 9.82 8.91
CA GLU A 205 7.55 9.88 9.97
C GLU A 205 6.15 9.62 9.42
N PHE A 206 5.56 8.50 9.86
CA PHE A 206 4.21 8.08 9.53
C PHE A 206 3.31 8.32 10.74
N ARG A 207 2.22 9.07 10.54
CA ARG A 207 1.20 9.23 11.57
C ARG A 207 0.18 8.11 11.42
N PHE A 208 -0.16 7.48 12.54
CA PHE A 208 -1.22 6.50 12.58
C PHE A 208 -2.02 6.66 13.87
N SER A 209 -3.23 6.13 13.91
CA SER A 209 -4.01 6.00 15.13
C SER A 209 -4.35 4.55 15.41
N ASP A 210 -4.37 4.20 16.69
CA ASP A 210 -4.98 2.95 17.15
C ASP A 210 -6.01 3.28 18.23
N LYS A 211 -6.49 2.26 18.94
CA LYS A 211 -7.49 2.44 20.01
C LYS A 211 -7.03 3.35 21.17
N TYR A 212 -5.74 3.62 21.28
CA TYR A 212 -5.16 4.51 22.29
C TYR A 212 -4.89 5.93 21.77
N GLY A 213 -5.26 6.22 20.51
CA GLY A 213 -5.13 7.53 19.90
C GLY A 213 -4.00 7.60 18.87
N SER A 214 -3.57 8.82 18.58
CA SER A 214 -2.56 9.08 17.54
C SER A 214 -1.14 8.75 18.03
N LYS A 215 -0.37 8.12 17.17
CA LYS A 215 1.00 7.67 17.36
C LYS A 215 1.83 8.01 16.12
N LEU A 216 3.15 7.98 16.30
CA LEU A 216 4.13 8.21 15.24
C LEU A 216 4.97 6.96 15.05
N LEU A 217 5.01 6.46 13.82
CA LEU A 217 5.99 5.47 13.38
C LEU A 217 7.14 6.22 12.73
N THR A 218 8.33 6.12 13.32
CA THR A 218 9.56 6.72 12.81
C THR A 218 10.43 5.63 12.21
N LEU A 219 10.81 5.79 10.95
CA LEU A 219 11.74 4.90 10.26
C LEU A 219 13.07 5.62 10.08
N HIS A 220 14.17 4.96 10.42
CA HIS A 220 15.50 5.52 10.22
C HIS A 220 16.00 5.22 8.81
N LEU A 221 16.54 6.25 8.17
CA LEU A 221 17.20 6.17 6.87
C LEU A 221 18.70 6.04 7.12
N ASP A 222 19.35 5.14 6.39
CA ASP A 222 20.81 5.13 6.34
C ASP A 222 21.34 6.29 5.49
N LYS A 223 22.67 6.43 5.40
CA LYS A 223 23.31 7.50 4.62
C LYS A 223 22.99 7.45 3.12
N SER A 224 22.51 6.32 2.62
CA SER A 224 22.07 6.09 1.24
C SER A 224 20.56 6.30 1.05
N GLY A 225 19.83 6.67 2.10
CA GLY A 225 18.37 6.82 2.05
C GLY A 225 17.60 5.50 2.05
N ILE A 226 18.28 4.39 2.34
CA ILE A 226 17.65 3.08 2.49
C ILE A 226 17.02 3.01 3.88
N LEU A 227 15.78 2.53 3.92
CA LEU A 227 15.07 2.27 5.16
C LEU A 227 15.77 1.17 5.96
N GLN A 228 16.30 1.52 7.14
CA GLN A 228 16.76 0.52 8.08
C GLN A 228 15.54 -0.10 8.78
N THR A 229 15.32 -1.38 8.54
CA THR A 229 14.45 -2.18 9.40
C THR A 229 15.25 -2.57 10.63
N ASP A 230 14.96 -1.95 11.77
CA ASP A 230 15.57 -2.31 13.05
C ASP A 230 15.12 -3.72 13.44
N HIS A 231 15.81 -4.75 12.95
CA HIS A 231 15.67 -6.11 13.41
C HIS A 231 16.63 -6.38 14.57
N SER A 232 16.19 -6.07 15.79
CA SER A 232 16.80 -6.56 17.03
C SER A 232 16.50 -8.03 17.33
N SER A 233 16.20 -8.86 16.34
CA SER A 233 16.08 -10.31 16.47
C SER A 233 16.61 -10.99 15.21
N GLY A 234 17.77 -11.63 15.35
CA GLY A 234 18.60 -12.13 14.26
C GLY A 234 17.87 -12.97 13.22
N ALA A 235 17.80 -12.44 12.01
CA ALA A 235 17.98 -13.10 10.72
C ALA A 235 17.65 -12.07 9.63
N VAL A 236 18.60 -11.18 9.34
CA VAL A 236 18.48 -10.27 8.19
C VAL A 236 18.82 -11.09 6.95
N THR A 237 17.81 -11.60 6.26
CA THR A 237 17.94 -11.78 4.82
C THR A 237 17.87 -10.38 4.23
N THR A 238 19.04 -9.83 3.90
CA THR A 238 19.16 -8.74 2.94
C THR A 238 18.47 -9.22 1.66
N SER A 239 17.20 -8.89 1.45
CA SER A 239 16.66 -8.95 0.10
C SER A 239 17.36 -7.84 -0.66
N ASP A 240 18.14 -8.23 -1.67
CA ASP A 240 19.07 -7.46 -2.50
C ASP A 240 18.43 -6.33 -3.34
N ILE A 241 17.37 -5.69 -2.83
CA ILE A 241 16.71 -4.53 -3.44
C ILE A 241 16.46 -3.52 -2.32
N ALA A 242 17.54 -3.06 -1.70
CA ALA A 242 17.49 -1.94 -0.79
C ALA A 242 17.12 -0.69 -1.61
N THR A 243 15.83 -0.42 -1.68
CA THR A 243 15.28 0.65 -2.50
C THR A 243 15.24 1.92 -1.67
N SER A 244 15.96 2.96 -2.10
CA SER A 244 15.91 4.24 -1.41
C SER A 244 14.57 4.90 -1.69
N ILE A 245 13.81 5.24 -0.65
CA ILE A 245 12.56 5.99 -0.82
C ILE A 245 12.82 7.41 -1.37
N LEU A 246 14.07 7.86 -1.27
CA LEU A 246 14.55 9.13 -1.79
C LEU A 246 14.83 9.09 -3.29
N GLU A 247 15.03 7.90 -3.88
CA GLU A 247 15.13 7.70 -5.34
C GLU A 247 13.77 7.77 -6.04
N LEU A 248 12.68 7.92 -5.28
CA LEU A 248 11.41 8.30 -5.86
C LEU A 248 11.51 9.75 -6.31
N ASP A 249 11.97 9.94 -7.53
CA ASP A 249 11.86 11.22 -8.20
C ASP A 249 10.38 11.57 -8.35
N GLY A 250 10.04 12.81 -8.05
CA GLY A 250 8.71 13.33 -8.34
C GLY A 250 8.50 13.19 -9.83
N ALA A 251 7.29 12.72 -10.24
CA ALA A 251 6.93 12.43 -11.63
C ALA A 251 7.85 13.19 -12.59
N GLU A 252 8.85 12.49 -13.13
CA GLU A 252 9.92 13.14 -13.90
C GLU A 252 9.23 13.71 -15.12
N ASP A 253 8.90 14.98 -14.99
CA ASP A 253 8.40 15.76 -16.07
C ASP A 253 9.63 16.02 -16.93
N ASN A 254 9.83 15.14 -17.93
CA ASN A 254 10.88 15.26 -18.93
C ASN A 254 10.89 16.64 -19.60
N ARG A 255 9.83 17.46 -19.42
CA ARG A 255 9.74 18.86 -19.86
C ARG A 255 10.49 19.83 -18.94
N VAL A 256 10.90 19.48 -17.71
CA VAL A 256 11.61 20.40 -16.79
C VAL A 256 12.96 20.85 -17.35
N ALA A 257 13.78 19.93 -17.83
CA ALA A 257 15.07 20.25 -18.42
C ALA A 257 14.91 21.08 -19.73
N PRO A 258 14.06 20.68 -20.69
CA PRO A 258 13.66 21.51 -21.83
C PRO A 258 13.11 22.88 -21.42
N ARG A 259 12.26 22.97 -20.39
CA ARG A 259 11.69 24.23 -19.90
C ARG A 259 12.77 25.15 -19.36
N ASN A 260 13.71 24.63 -18.60
CA ASN A 260 14.85 25.41 -18.12
C ASN A 260 15.73 25.91 -19.28
N ARG A 261 15.86 25.11 -20.34
CA ARG A 261 16.67 25.42 -21.52
C ARG A 261 16.02 26.41 -22.47
N PHE A 262 14.78 26.15 -22.88
CA PHE A 262 14.09 26.88 -23.95
C PHE A 262 13.29 28.08 -23.43
N CYS A 263 12.77 28.05 -22.20
CA CYS A 263 12.03 29.16 -21.61
C CYS A 263 12.93 30.19 -20.89
N ALA A 264 14.21 30.28 -21.25
CA ALA A 264 15.13 31.25 -20.65
C ALA A 264 14.64 32.69 -20.90
N GLY A 265 14.42 33.46 -19.82
CA GLY A 265 13.88 34.82 -19.89
C GLY A 265 12.36 34.91 -20.06
N MET A 266 11.64 33.79 -19.93
CA MET A 266 10.18 33.72 -20.00
C MET A 266 9.58 33.41 -18.62
N LEU A 267 8.29 33.70 -18.44
CA LEU A 267 7.56 33.20 -17.27
C LEU A 267 7.33 31.68 -17.45
N ARG A 268 7.54 30.89 -16.39
CA ARG A 268 7.51 29.42 -16.44
C ARG A 268 6.89 28.83 -15.19
N GLY A 269 6.30 27.63 -15.31
CA GLY A 269 5.84 26.84 -14.17
C GLY A 269 4.63 27.42 -13.44
N ILE A 270 3.90 28.36 -14.03
CA ILE A 270 2.67 28.89 -13.45
C ILE A 270 1.62 27.79 -13.49
N ARG A 271 1.17 27.35 -12.31
CA ARG A 271 0.07 26.40 -12.14
C ARG A 271 -1.26 27.15 -12.24
N MET A 272 -2.12 26.69 -13.14
CA MET A 272 -3.53 27.05 -13.17
C MET A 272 -4.36 25.86 -12.64
N ASP A 273 -5.66 25.82 -12.93
CA ASP A 273 -6.53 24.69 -12.56
C ASP A 273 -6.07 23.35 -13.17
N SER A 274 -5.17 23.39 -14.17
CA SER A 274 -4.62 22.24 -14.88
C SER A 274 -3.09 22.10 -14.74
N GLU A 275 -2.46 21.27 -15.59
CA GLU A 275 -1.01 21.09 -15.67
C GLU A 275 -0.24 22.44 -15.78
N PRO A 276 0.97 22.55 -15.20
CA PRO A 276 1.75 23.78 -15.25
C PRO A 276 2.03 24.22 -16.69
N ILE A 277 1.99 25.53 -16.94
CA ILE A 277 2.45 26.09 -18.22
C ILE A 277 3.97 25.97 -18.31
N ASP A 278 4.46 25.54 -19.47
CA ASP A 278 5.89 25.41 -19.72
C ASP A 278 6.55 26.79 -19.91
N CYS A 279 6.18 27.54 -20.95
CA CYS A 279 6.63 28.92 -21.13
C CYS A 279 5.48 29.91 -21.42
N ILE A 280 5.61 31.14 -20.95
CA ILE A 280 4.76 32.28 -21.33
C ILE A 280 5.65 33.43 -21.78
N THR A 281 5.42 33.89 -23.01
CA THR A 281 6.05 35.09 -23.58
C THR A 281 5.05 36.24 -23.63
N GLY A 282 5.46 37.39 -24.17
CA GLY A 282 4.52 38.49 -24.45
C GLY A 282 3.44 38.13 -25.47
N THR A 283 3.70 37.15 -26.35
CA THR A 283 2.83 36.84 -27.50
C THR A 283 2.30 35.41 -27.51
N HIS A 284 2.89 34.49 -26.74
CA HIS A 284 2.53 33.06 -26.77
C HIS A 284 2.40 32.45 -25.38
N VAL A 285 1.54 31.45 -25.27
CA VAL A 285 1.54 30.43 -24.21
C VAL A 285 2.01 29.13 -24.86
N ILE A 286 3.11 28.58 -24.36
CA ILE A 286 3.88 27.55 -25.04
C ILE A 286 3.87 26.26 -24.22
N ALA A 287 3.50 25.16 -24.86
CA ALA A 287 3.67 23.80 -24.34
C ALA A 287 4.93 23.17 -24.95
N ILE A 288 5.68 22.40 -24.16
CA ILE A 288 6.84 21.63 -24.62
C ILE A 288 6.44 20.15 -24.65
N GLU A 289 6.67 19.49 -25.77
CA GLU A 289 6.46 18.04 -25.94
C GLU A 289 7.48 17.43 -26.92
N PRO A 290 7.74 16.12 -26.87
CA PRO A 290 8.37 15.42 -27.99
C PRO A 290 7.55 15.55 -29.29
N VAL A 291 8.23 15.50 -30.44
CA VAL A 291 7.58 15.67 -31.76
C VAL A 291 6.44 14.67 -32.00
N TYR A 292 6.56 13.43 -31.53
CA TYR A 292 5.55 12.39 -31.73
C TYR A 292 4.24 12.65 -30.93
N LEU A 293 4.19 13.70 -30.11
CA LEU A 293 3.04 14.10 -29.28
C LEU A 293 2.56 15.51 -29.59
N TRP A 294 2.87 16.02 -30.75
CA TRP A 294 2.48 17.35 -31.17
C TRP A 294 0.97 17.60 -30.98
N GLU A 295 0.10 16.58 -31.12
CA GLU A 295 -1.34 16.69 -30.86
C GLU A 295 -1.66 16.96 -29.39
N ARG A 296 -1.04 16.22 -28.47
CA ARG A 296 -1.18 16.42 -27.02
C ARG A 296 -0.66 17.81 -26.64
N GLY A 297 0.50 18.19 -27.17
CA GLY A 297 1.08 19.52 -26.98
C GLY A 297 0.13 20.60 -27.45
N LEU A 298 -0.47 20.45 -28.63
CA LEU A 298 -1.45 21.37 -29.21
C LEU A 298 -2.66 21.54 -28.30
N GLN A 299 -3.25 20.43 -27.85
CA GLN A 299 -4.39 20.46 -26.94
C GLN A 299 -4.05 21.17 -25.63
N ARG A 300 -2.87 20.89 -25.05
CA ARG A 300 -2.37 21.57 -23.84
C ARG A 300 -2.22 23.07 -24.08
N ALA A 301 -1.53 23.48 -25.14
CA ALA A 301 -1.31 24.89 -25.47
C ALA A 301 -2.63 25.64 -25.66
N LEU A 302 -3.60 25.06 -26.38
CA LEU A 302 -4.93 25.65 -26.59
C LEU A 302 -5.70 25.82 -25.28
N ARG A 303 -5.71 24.77 -24.43
CA ARG A 303 -6.35 24.82 -23.11
C ARG A 303 -5.71 25.90 -22.23
N GLN A 304 -4.38 25.94 -22.18
CA GLN A 304 -3.63 26.90 -21.37
C GLN A 304 -3.81 28.34 -21.87
N VAL A 305 -3.91 28.59 -23.18
CA VAL A 305 -4.28 29.91 -23.72
C VAL A 305 -5.67 30.33 -23.24
N ALA A 306 -6.65 29.41 -23.29
CA ALA A 306 -8.00 29.69 -22.85
C ALA A 306 -8.08 29.99 -21.34
N GLU A 307 -7.38 29.21 -20.51
CA GLU A 307 -7.26 29.43 -19.06
C GLU A 307 -6.56 30.77 -18.77
N PHE A 308 -5.46 31.06 -19.45
CA PHE A 308 -4.70 32.30 -19.27
C PHE A 308 -5.57 33.53 -19.58
N ARG A 309 -6.35 33.50 -20.67
CA ARG A 309 -7.29 34.57 -21.03
C ARG A 309 -8.36 34.80 -19.97
N ARG A 310 -8.81 33.75 -19.28
CA ARG A 310 -9.79 33.87 -18.20
C ARG A 310 -9.20 34.54 -16.97
N LEU A 311 -7.94 34.25 -16.63
CA LEU A 311 -7.26 34.84 -15.47
C LEU A 311 -6.80 36.28 -15.71
N ALA A 312 -6.43 36.63 -16.94
CA ALA A 312 -5.92 37.94 -17.30
C ALA A 312 -6.68 38.52 -18.51
N PRO A 313 -7.96 38.92 -18.34
CA PRO A 313 -8.80 39.37 -19.45
C PRO A 313 -8.28 40.67 -20.11
N ASP A 314 -7.60 41.53 -19.34
CA ASP A 314 -7.03 42.79 -19.81
C ASP A 314 -5.64 42.62 -20.46
N ALA A 315 -5.05 41.42 -20.39
CA ALA A 315 -3.76 41.17 -21.01
C ALA A 315 -3.91 40.97 -22.53
N ALA A 316 -2.87 41.35 -23.28
CA ALA A 316 -2.80 41.09 -24.71
C ALA A 316 -3.05 39.59 -25.00
N ALA A 317 -3.87 39.33 -26.03
CA ALA A 317 -4.17 37.98 -26.46
C ALA A 317 -2.87 37.26 -26.84
N ARG A 318 -2.66 36.08 -26.25
CA ARG A 318 -1.51 35.23 -26.57
C ARG A 318 -1.97 34.09 -27.47
N SER A 319 -1.16 33.76 -28.46
CA SER A 319 -1.39 32.63 -29.35
C SER A 319 -0.85 31.32 -28.74
N PRO A 320 -1.41 30.16 -29.08
CA PRO A 320 -0.84 28.87 -28.70
C PRO A 320 0.52 28.67 -29.39
N GLY A 321 1.48 28.13 -28.64
CA GLY A 321 2.81 27.80 -29.13
C GLY A 321 3.22 26.39 -28.73
N LEU A 322 4.05 25.74 -29.57
CA LEU A 322 4.59 24.40 -29.32
C LEU A 322 6.10 24.40 -29.49
N ILE A 323 6.82 23.90 -28.49
CA ILE A 323 8.22 23.53 -28.64
C ILE A 323 8.25 22.02 -28.76
N LEU A 324 8.68 21.52 -29.92
CA LEU A 324 8.78 20.10 -30.19
C LEU A 324 10.24 19.65 -30.12
N THR A 325 10.51 18.69 -29.25
CA THR A 325 11.84 18.13 -29.01
C THR A 325 12.00 16.73 -29.60
N ASP A 326 13.21 16.20 -29.54
CA ASP A 326 13.52 14.79 -29.84
C ASP A 326 13.19 14.39 -31.29
N CYS A 327 13.75 15.15 -32.25
CA CYS A 327 13.58 14.91 -33.68
C CYS A 327 14.74 14.10 -34.29
N THR A 328 15.39 13.24 -33.51
CA THR A 328 16.58 12.51 -33.96
C THR A 328 16.29 11.17 -34.63
N GLU A 329 15.09 10.63 -34.44
CA GLU A 329 14.69 9.32 -34.97
C GLU A 329 13.88 9.39 -36.27
N GLU A 330 13.84 8.27 -37.01
CA GLU A 330 13.07 8.13 -38.27
C GLU A 330 11.57 8.43 -38.08
N ASN A 331 11.04 8.14 -36.87
CA ASN A 331 9.68 8.48 -36.45
C ASN A 331 9.41 10.00 -36.44
N CYS A 332 10.43 10.84 -36.25
CA CYS A 332 10.24 12.30 -36.30
C CYS A 332 9.74 12.76 -37.66
N VAL A 333 10.27 12.20 -38.76
CA VAL A 333 9.94 12.65 -40.11
C VAL A 333 8.45 12.43 -40.39
N ILE A 334 7.92 11.28 -39.96
CA ILE A 334 6.50 10.94 -40.11
C ILE A 334 5.65 11.90 -39.27
N SER A 335 5.92 12.00 -37.96
CA SER A 335 5.13 12.85 -37.06
C SER A 335 5.17 14.33 -37.44
N LYS A 336 6.33 14.82 -37.91
CA LYS A 336 6.48 16.18 -38.41
C LYS A 336 5.63 16.41 -39.66
N THR A 337 5.64 15.47 -40.61
CA THR A 337 4.85 15.57 -41.85
C THR A 337 3.35 15.55 -41.55
N GLU A 338 2.90 14.67 -40.65
CA GLU A 338 1.51 14.62 -40.19
C GLU A 338 1.09 15.92 -39.51
N MET A 339 1.93 16.44 -38.61
CA MET A 339 1.71 17.73 -37.95
C MET A 339 1.59 18.87 -38.98
N GLU A 340 2.54 19.00 -39.91
CA GLU A 340 2.55 20.08 -40.91
C GLU A 340 1.28 20.05 -41.77
N LEU A 341 0.82 18.86 -42.18
CA LEU A 341 -0.41 18.69 -42.95
C LEU A 341 -1.65 19.07 -42.12
N ALA A 342 -1.72 18.63 -40.87
CA ALA A 342 -2.84 18.92 -39.99
C ALA A 342 -2.93 20.42 -39.64
N LEU A 343 -1.79 21.04 -39.32
CA LEU A 343 -1.72 22.44 -38.91
C LEU A 343 -1.86 23.42 -40.09
N ALA A 344 -1.59 23.01 -41.33
CA ALA A 344 -1.70 23.88 -42.51
C ALA A 344 -3.08 24.53 -42.71
N SER A 345 -4.15 23.88 -42.23
CA SER A 345 -5.53 24.39 -42.31
C SER A 345 -6.16 24.64 -40.93
N PHE A 346 -5.37 24.56 -39.88
CA PHE A 346 -5.85 24.65 -38.50
C PHE A 346 -6.16 26.10 -38.11
N SER A 347 -7.23 26.27 -37.33
CA SER A 347 -7.62 27.55 -36.72
C SER A 347 -7.97 27.29 -35.26
N PRO A 348 -7.36 27.98 -34.28
CA PRO A 348 -6.60 29.24 -34.39
C PRO A 348 -5.17 29.08 -34.89
N SER A 349 -4.48 30.20 -35.17
CA SER A 349 -3.07 30.18 -35.56
C SER A 349 -2.17 29.64 -34.45
N VAL A 350 -1.17 28.84 -34.83
CA VAL A 350 -0.24 28.16 -33.92
C VAL A 350 1.18 28.41 -34.40
N THR A 351 2.10 28.67 -33.47
CA THR A 351 3.54 28.71 -33.78
C THR A 351 4.22 27.47 -33.22
N VAL A 352 5.03 26.81 -34.05
CA VAL A 352 5.80 25.62 -33.67
C VAL A 352 7.29 25.93 -33.77
N TRP A 353 8.05 25.54 -32.74
CA TRP A 353 9.50 25.55 -32.70
C TRP A 353 10.00 24.12 -32.66
N MET A 354 10.62 23.66 -33.75
CA MET A 354 11.28 22.36 -33.81
C MET A 354 12.71 22.51 -33.27
N CYS A 355 13.01 21.85 -32.16
CA CYS A 355 14.29 21.95 -31.46
C CYS A 355 15.01 20.59 -31.42
N ASP A 356 16.22 20.53 -31.98
CA ASP A 356 17.08 19.36 -31.82
C ASP A 356 17.65 19.28 -30.40
N GLU A 357 18.04 18.08 -29.96
CA GLU A 357 18.57 17.83 -28.61
C GLU A 357 19.78 18.69 -28.23
N TRP A 358 20.58 19.08 -29.24
CA TRP A 358 21.82 19.85 -29.08
C TRP A 358 21.59 21.36 -28.98
N VAL A 359 20.36 21.83 -29.24
CA VAL A 359 20.04 23.26 -29.26
C VAL A 359 19.96 23.79 -27.84
N LYS A 360 20.77 24.82 -27.54
CA LYS A 360 20.90 25.42 -26.20
C LYS A 360 19.85 26.50 -25.87
N SER A 361 19.11 27.00 -26.86
CA SER A 361 18.17 28.12 -26.68
C SER A 361 17.10 28.14 -27.76
N LEU A 362 15.90 28.62 -27.44
CA LEU A 362 14.76 28.67 -28.37
C LEU A 362 15.05 29.40 -29.69
N GLY A 363 15.88 30.45 -29.66
CA GLY A 363 16.23 31.23 -30.84
C GLY A 363 16.99 30.46 -31.93
N ASN A 364 17.51 29.28 -31.59
CA ASN A 364 18.21 28.39 -32.53
C ASN A 364 17.31 27.25 -33.03
N CYS A 365 16.05 27.19 -32.60
CA CYS A 365 15.08 26.22 -33.11
C CYS A 365 14.45 26.70 -34.42
N VAL A 366 14.01 25.77 -35.26
CA VAL A 366 13.33 26.10 -36.50
C VAL A 366 11.89 26.51 -36.17
N ARG A 367 11.57 27.78 -36.40
CA ARG A 367 10.24 28.33 -36.16
C ARG A 367 9.38 28.24 -37.41
N THR A 368 8.18 27.70 -37.26
CA THR A 368 7.13 27.67 -38.29
C THR A 368 5.84 28.26 -37.74
N ASP A 369 5.31 29.28 -38.42
CA ASP A 369 4.04 29.90 -38.06
C ASP A 369 2.92 29.34 -38.95
N PHE A 370 1.97 28.63 -38.36
CA PHE A 370 0.76 28.15 -39.02
C PHE A 370 -0.34 29.18 -38.81
N THR A 371 -0.52 30.03 -39.81
CA THR A 371 -1.56 31.07 -39.79
C THR A 371 -2.75 30.65 -40.64
N VAL A 372 -3.94 31.11 -40.26
CA VAL A 372 -5.11 30.94 -41.12
C VAL A 372 -4.85 31.80 -42.34
N ASN A 373 -4.51 31.18 -43.47
CA ASN A 373 -4.50 31.87 -44.75
C ASN A 373 -5.87 32.51 -44.91
N SER A 374 -5.93 33.84 -44.83
CA SER A 374 -7.12 34.62 -45.13
C SER A 374 -7.42 34.42 -46.62
N LYS A 375 -8.12 33.34 -46.94
CA LYS A 375 -8.78 33.22 -48.24
C LYS A 375 -9.92 34.20 -48.32
#